data_AF-A0A086TMK5-F1
#
_entry.id   AF-A0A086TMK5-F1
#
_cell.length_a   1.000
_cell.length_b   1.000
_cell.length_c   1.000
_cell.angle_alpha   90.00
_cell.angle_beta   90.00
_cell.angle_gamma   90.00
#
_symmetry.space_group_name_H-M   'P 1'
#
loop_
_entity.id
_entity.type
_entity.pdbx_description
1 polymer ?
#
loop_
_entity_poly.entity_id
_entity_poly.type
_entity_poly.pdbx_seq_one_letter_code
_entity_poly.pdbx_strand_id
1 'polypeptide(L)'
;MVYIRGSSKRTITVVLGLCVVFVLFTLTPYSDKALSNLPDHGFRHSTEDQALEQERRRKQKEQWENEHNMPENPYQNEQVEKPEELNKQLFENPPGHDNGNTNAPSNDEPRQQKQGKPSPGQDEDSPNDGLPTEFLEFRVPSSSQQIMETKIGASRLKEFLAEKQNIEAREVAVAYILRQANVAYRNNTVYSVVNKPETKIPPSGDIHDYTSLARYFWKNPKTPDNLPYIRLDGKPNPDMDSVWDYRLLRKMFRDCYYMGQGYFWTGDERYAEKIVYRVKEWFLDEKTKMNPHLKYGSLIFGNPLGRAQGVLDMFKVYGMFDGLKAIQGSKAMQREPELIKNLQSWFTDYLVWMDASIQANQEKNAHNNHGTYFTVQYLSILEFLGRDADAKVMAEDAKAVRVGPQIREDGAQPHETIRPISFFYSTFNLQGLILLAIQADSHGISLWNHRGPIEDKTIRINSSKSVPIKVGGGSIEDAVRYLSLYAVRDPSEWPYPDSGTRNERDVLKMARIAALVYGKDKWEELIENLEAKVDENQPGEGEGGEGATTTTADDGDPNGFICELGVLSKGTLWHCYK
;
A
#
# COMPACT_ATOMS: atom_id res chain seq x y z
N MET A 1 -19.82 -17.71 57.54
CA MET A 1 -20.10 -18.12 58.94
C MET A 1 -21.47 -18.80 58.93
N VAL A 2 -21.64 -19.97 59.59
CA VAL A 2 -22.90 -20.78 59.65
C VAL A 2 -23.32 -21.37 58.28
N TYR A 3 -23.25 -22.70 58.00
CA TYR A 3 -23.99 -23.88 58.51
C TYR A 3 -25.46 -23.98 57.99
N ILE A 4 -26.04 -25.14 57.65
CA ILE A 4 -25.59 -26.56 57.46
C ILE A 4 -26.01 -26.97 56.00
N ARG A 5 -26.38 -28.16 55.47
CA ARG A 5 -26.46 -29.64 55.73
C ARG A 5 -26.59 -30.32 54.33
N GLY A 6 -26.28 -31.60 54.05
CA GLY A 6 -25.60 -32.66 54.79
C GLY A 6 -26.08 -34.07 54.38
N SER A 7 -25.16 -34.97 53.96
CA SER A 7 -25.35 -36.43 53.65
C SER A 7 -26.19 -36.82 52.40
N SER A 8 -26.00 -37.99 51.75
CA SER A 8 -24.79 -38.83 51.53
C SER A 8 -25.02 -39.96 50.48
N LYS A 9 -23.93 -40.50 49.92
CA LYS A 9 -23.74 -41.88 49.37
C LYS A 9 -24.44 -42.34 48.06
N ARG A 10 -23.57 -42.75 47.10
CA ARG A 10 -23.62 -44.01 46.28
C ARG A 10 -24.69 -44.10 45.16
N THR A 11 -24.48 -44.78 44.00
CA THR A 11 -23.33 -45.56 43.47
C THR A 11 -23.44 -45.79 41.94
N ILE A 12 -22.30 -45.73 41.22
CA ILE A 12 -21.87 -46.42 39.95
C ILE A 12 -22.87 -46.60 38.75
N THR A 13 -22.46 -46.05 37.59
CA THR A 13 -22.34 -46.58 36.19
C THR A 13 -23.09 -47.89 35.79
N VAL A 14 -23.52 -48.19 34.53
CA VAL A 14 -23.17 -47.75 33.15
C VAL A 14 -24.38 -47.93 32.20
N VAL A 15 -24.55 -47.10 31.16
CA VAL A 15 -25.06 -47.53 29.82
C VAL A 15 -24.34 -46.74 28.71
N LEU A 16 -23.95 -47.41 27.63
CA LEU A 16 -23.39 -46.83 26.39
C LEU A 16 -24.50 -46.77 25.31
N GLY A 17 -24.56 -45.70 24.52
CA GLY A 17 -25.54 -45.54 23.45
C GLY A 17 -24.99 -44.77 22.26
N LEU A 18 -24.54 -45.49 21.23
CA LEU A 18 -24.18 -44.94 19.92
C LEU A 18 -25.45 -44.76 19.08
N CYS A 19 -25.66 -43.55 18.54
CA CYS A 19 -26.56 -43.32 17.40
C CYS A 19 -25.93 -42.32 16.43
N VAL A 20 -25.81 -42.73 15.17
CA VAL A 20 -25.36 -41.87 14.06
C VAL A 20 -26.56 -41.09 13.53
N VAL A 21 -26.38 -39.79 13.24
CA VAL A 21 -27.34 -38.99 12.47
C VAL A 21 -26.60 -38.35 11.30
N PHE A 22 -27.11 -38.57 10.08
CA PHE A 22 -26.62 -37.93 8.87
C PHE A 22 -26.95 -36.43 8.88
N VAL A 23 -25.97 -35.58 8.55
CA VAL A 23 -26.25 -34.19 8.13
C VAL A 23 -26.29 -34.17 6.60
N LEU A 24 -27.49 -34.21 6.04
CA LEU A 24 -27.72 -33.94 4.63
C LEU A 24 -27.72 -32.42 4.40
N PHE A 25 -26.91 -31.95 3.45
CA PHE A 25 -26.99 -30.58 2.98
C PHE A 25 -28.27 -30.38 2.16
N THR A 26 -29.16 -29.50 2.63
CA THR A 26 -30.28 -28.97 1.83
C THR A 26 -30.30 -27.45 1.94
N LEU A 27 -30.17 -26.77 0.81
CA LEU A 27 -30.19 -25.31 0.71
C LEU A 27 -31.63 -24.79 0.84
N THR A 28 -31.86 -23.89 1.79
CA THR A 28 -33.02 -22.99 1.81
C THR A 28 -32.59 -21.61 2.34
N PRO A 29 -33.10 -20.49 1.78
CA PRO A 29 -32.70 -19.15 2.19
C PRO A 29 -33.29 -18.75 3.55
N TYR A 30 -32.52 -17.98 4.33
CA TYR A 30 -33.01 -17.35 5.55
C TYR A 30 -34.00 -16.22 5.22
N SER A 31 -35.06 -16.08 6.01
CA SER A 31 -36.07 -15.02 5.87
C SER A 31 -35.99 -14.01 7.01
N ASP A 32 -36.14 -12.73 6.68
CA ASP A 32 -36.07 -11.62 7.64
C ASP A 32 -37.25 -11.64 8.64
N LYS A 33 -37.00 -12.18 9.84
CA LYS A 33 -37.85 -11.96 11.04
C LYS A 33 -37.22 -12.40 12.37
N ALA A 34 -36.00 -11.93 12.66
CA ALA A 34 -35.29 -12.26 13.92
C ALA A 34 -34.54 -11.09 14.59
N LEU A 35 -34.77 -9.82 14.19
CA LEU A 35 -34.12 -8.65 14.79
C LEU A 35 -35.14 -7.57 15.21
N SER A 36 -35.76 -7.77 16.37
CA SER A 36 -36.54 -6.75 17.06
C SER A 36 -36.53 -6.98 18.57
N ASN A 37 -35.44 -6.57 19.25
CA ASN A 37 -35.36 -6.23 20.69
C ASN A 37 -33.89 -5.97 21.12
N LEU A 38 -33.30 -4.86 20.67
CA LEU A 38 -32.11 -4.24 21.29
C LEU A 38 -32.30 -2.70 21.31
N PRO A 39 -31.72 -1.96 22.27
CA PRO A 39 -31.98 -0.51 22.41
C PRO A 39 -31.33 0.34 21.31
N ASP A 40 -32.05 1.36 20.83
CA ASP A 40 -31.57 2.35 19.86
C ASP A 40 -30.64 3.36 20.55
N HIS A 41 -29.35 3.35 20.19
CA HIS A 41 -28.37 4.38 20.53
C HIS A 41 -27.75 5.05 19.29
N GLY A 42 -28.62 5.58 18.43
CA GLY A 42 -28.47 6.99 18.05
C GLY A 42 -27.37 7.36 17.07
N PHE A 43 -27.43 6.83 15.84
CA PHE A 43 -27.14 7.63 14.65
C PHE A 43 -28.13 7.26 13.54
N ARG A 44 -29.16 8.09 13.34
CA ARG A 44 -30.13 7.91 12.25
C ARG A 44 -29.70 8.73 11.04
N HIS A 45 -29.14 8.06 10.05
CA HIS A 45 -29.27 8.53 8.67
C HIS A 45 -30.76 8.66 8.33
N SER A 46 -31.12 9.59 7.44
CA SER A 46 -32.52 9.78 7.08
C SER A 46 -33.03 8.59 6.26
N THR A 47 -34.34 8.38 6.29
CA THR A 47 -35.00 7.40 5.39
C THR A 47 -34.86 7.78 3.92
N GLU A 48 -34.59 9.07 3.62
CA GLU A 48 -34.29 9.54 2.27
C GLU A 48 -32.88 9.14 1.83
N ASP A 49 -31.86 9.24 2.69
CA ASP A 49 -30.50 8.76 2.41
C ASP A 49 -30.50 7.27 2.07
N GLN A 50 -31.22 6.46 2.87
CA GLN A 50 -31.34 5.02 2.66
C GLN A 50 -32.08 4.68 1.35
N ALA A 51 -33.11 5.45 0.98
CA ALA A 51 -33.81 5.28 -0.29
C ALA A 51 -32.95 5.72 -1.49
N LEU A 52 -32.18 6.80 -1.37
CA LEU A 52 -31.26 7.28 -2.39
C LEU A 52 -30.16 6.23 -2.66
N GLU A 53 -29.61 5.63 -1.60
CA GLU A 53 -28.61 4.58 -1.65
C GLU A 53 -29.16 3.29 -2.30
N GLN A 54 -30.39 2.89 -1.97
CA GLN A 54 -31.05 1.76 -2.64
C GLN A 54 -31.28 2.04 -4.14
N GLU A 55 -31.67 3.26 -4.52
CA GLU A 55 -31.88 3.66 -5.91
C GLU A 55 -30.57 3.79 -6.70
N ARG A 56 -29.47 4.24 -6.06
CA ARG A 56 -28.10 4.16 -6.62
C ARG A 56 -27.71 2.72 -6.90
N ARG A 57 -27.87 1.83 -5.90
CA ARG A 57 -27.57 0.38 -6.03
C ARG A 57 -28.42 -0.28 -7.11
N ARG A 58 -29.70 0.08 -7.26
CA ARG A 58 -30.57 -0.42 -8.34
C ARG A 58 -30.03 -0.03 -9.72
N LYS A 59 -29.71 1.26 -9.93
CA LYS A 59 -29.15 1.76 -11.19
C LYS A 59 -27.79 1.14 -11.51
N GLN A 60 -26.91 0.99 -10.53
CA GLN A 60 -25.62 0.32 -10.71
C GLN A 60 -25.78 -1.19 -10.99
N LYS A 61 -26.79 -1.85 -10.42
CA LYS A 61 -27.14 -3.24 -10.75
C LYS A 61 -27.68 -3.37 -12.17
N GLU A 62 -28.54 -2.45 -12.62
CA GLU A 62 -29.03 -2.42 -14.00
C GLU A 62 -27.89 -2.12 -14.99
N GLN A 63 -26.94 -1.25 -14.64
CA GLN A 63 -25.71 -1.06 -15.42
C GLN A 63 -24.85 -2.33 -15.43
N TRP A 64 -24.67 -3.00 -14.28
CA TRP A 64 -23.94 -4.27 -14.16
C TRP A 64 -24.58 -5.37 -15.03
N GLU A 65 -25.90 -5.52 -15.04
CA GLU A 65 -26.62 -6.51 -15.86
C GLU A 65 -26.45 -6.24 -17.36
N ASN A 66 -26.40 -4.98 -17.78
CA ASN A 66 -26.08 -4.60 -19.16
C ASN A 66 -24.60 -4.87 -19.50
N GLU A 67 -23.66 -4.59 -18.59
CA GLU A 67 -22.22 -4.87 -18.77
C GLU A 67 -21.91 -6.39 -18.78
N HIS A 68 -22.76 -7.23 -18.17
CA HIS A 68 -22.58 -8.69 -18.07
C HIS A 68 -23.19 -9.52 -19.21
N ASN A 69 -23.86 -8.91 -20.19
CA ASN A 69 -24.21 -9.59 -21.45
C ASN A 69 -23.03 -9.68 -22.45
N MET A 70 -21.84 -9.25 -22.04
CA MET A 70 -20.58 -9.50 -22.75
C MET A 70 -20.05 -10.91 -22.42
N PRO A 71 -19.52 -11.67 -23.39
CA PRO A 71 -19.06 -13.04 -23.15
C PRO A 71 -17.87 -13.10 -22.17
N GLU A 72 -17.76 -14.22 -21.45
CA GLU A 72 -16.66 -14.49 -20.51
C GLU A 72 -15.29 -14.29 -21.16
N ASN A 73 -14.34 -13.70 -20.42
CA ASN A 73 -12.99 -13.43 -20.90
C ASN A 73 -12.26 -14.74 -21.28
N PRO A 74 -12.01 -15.00 -22.58
CA PRO A 74 -11.54 -16.31 -23.03
C PRO A 74 -10.05 -16.57 -22.69
N TYR A 75 -9.29 -15.52 -22.38
CA TYR A 75 -7.84 -15.54 -22.32
C TYR A 75 -7.24 -16.13 -21.02
N GLN A 76 -8.01 -16.91 -20.24
CA GLN A 76 -7.44 -17.70 -19.13
C GLN A 76 -6.77 -19.01 -19.57
N ASN A 77 -7.03 -19.52 -20.79
CA ASN A 77 -6.66 -20.88 -21.20
C ASN A 77 -6.01 -21.02 -22.60
N GLU A 78 -5.46 -19.96 -23.19
CA GLU A 78 -4.75 -20.09 -24.48
C GLU A 78 -3.31 -20.61 -24.34
N GLN A 79 -2.90 -21.45 -25.28
CA GLN A 79 -1.53 -21.95 -25.40
C GLN A 79 -0.65 -20.89 -26.06
N VAL A 80 0.17 -20.22 -25.27
CA VAL A 80 1.14 -19.23 -25.78
C VAL A 80 2.28 -19.96 -26.50
N GLU A 81 2.59 -19.54 -27.73
CA GLU A 81 3.81 -19.93 -28.45
C GLU A 81 5.07 -19.66 -27.63
N LYS A 82 6.20 -20.31 -27.95
CA LYS A 82 7.45 -20.08 -27.22
C LYS A 82 7.84 -18.59 -27.30
N PRO A 83 8.09 -17.92 -26.15
CA PRO A 83 8.43 -16.49 -26.14
C PRO A 83 9.62 -16.12 -27.04
N GLU A 84 10.52 -17.06 -27.31
CA GLU A 84 11.70 -16.94 -28.17
C GLU A 84 11.33 -16.54 -29.62
N GLU A 85 10.30 -17.14 -30.22
CA GLU A 85 9.91 -16.86 -31.61
C GLU A 85 9.18 -15.51 -31.75
N LEU A 86 8.31 -15.19 -30.79
CA LEU A 86 7.63 -13.89 -30.73
C LEU A 86 8.60 -12.74 -30.41
N ASN A 87 9.60 -12.99 -29.56
CA ASN A 87 10.71 -12.05 -29.33
C ASN A 87 11.47 -11.76 -30.63
N LYS A 88 11.67 -12.78 -31.48
CA LYS A 88 12.36 -12.61 -32.76
C LYS A 88 11.62 -11.65 -33.69
N GLN A 89 10.30 -11.81 -33.79
CA GLN A 89 9.42 -10.97 -34.63
C GLN A 89 9.32 -9.51 -34.16
N LEU A 90 9.61 -9.22 -32.87
CA LEU A 90 9.44 -7.90 -32.26
C LEU A 90 10.73 -7.12 -32.02
N PHE A 91 11.89 -7.79 -31.96
CA PHE A 91 13.14 -7.16 -31.52
C PHE A 91 14.39 -7.46 -32.39
N GLU A 92 14.29 -8.31 -33.42
CA GLU A 92 15.37 -8.45 -34.43
C GLU A 92 15.06 -7.59 -35.67
N ASN A 93 15.91 -6.60 -35.95
CA ASN A 93 15.90 -5.90 -37.24
C ASN A 93 16.36 -6.86 -38.36
N PRO A 94 15.76 -6.82 -39.56
CA PRO A 94 16.24 -7.59 -40.70
C PRO A 94 17.66 -7.11 -41.11
N PRO A 95 18.57 -8.04 -41.49
CA PRO A 95 19.93 -7.68 -41.84
C PRO A 95 19.98 -6.96 -43.20
N GLY A 96 20.36 -5.68 -43.17
CA GLY A 96 20.75 -4.92 -44.37
C GLY A 96 19.79 -3.80 -44.76
N HIS A 97 19.96 -2.63 -44.14
CA HIS A 97 19.90 -1.38 -44.89
C HIS A 97 20.95 -0.42 -44.33
N ASP A 98 22.07 -0.32 -45.05
CA ASP A 98 23.13 0.65 -44.79
C ASP A 98 22.68 2.05 -45.23
N ASN A 99 22.92 3.06 -44.39
CA ASN A 99 22.72 4.49 -44.65
C ASN A 99 23.23 5.31 -43.45
N GLY A 100 24.53 5.60 -43.43
CA GLY A 100 25.12 6.46 -42.40
C GLY A 100 24.76 7.94 -42.58
N ASN A 101 24.36 8.61 -41.49
CA ASN A 101 24.47 10.07 -41.37
C ASN A 101 24.67 10.49 -39.91
N THR A 102 25.91 10.40 -39.44
CA THR A 102 26.33 10.86 -38.10
C THR A 102 26.51 12.37 -38.10
N ASN A 103 25.53 13.12 -37.60
CA ASN A 103 25.67 14.56 -37.34
C ASN A 103 24.81 15.00 -36.13
N ALA A 104 25.45 15.07 -34.96
CA ALA A 104 24.98 15.83 -33.81
C ALA A 104 26.16 16.69 -33.31
N PRO A 105 26.00 18.02 -33.13
CA PRO A 105 27.14 18.91 -32.93
C PRO A 105 27.70 18.85 -31.50
N SER A 106 29.02 18.67 -31.39
CA SER A 106 29.80 18.84 -30.16
C SER A 106 30.10 20.33 -29.92
N ASN A 107 29.65 20.87 -28.79
CA ASN A 107 30.04 22.21 -28.32
C ASN A 107 31.01 22.09 -27.12
N ASP A 108 32.30 21.93 -27.41
CA ASP A 108 33.38 22.02 -26.42
C ASP A 108 33.92 23.45 -26.35
N GLU A 109 33.79 24.12 -25.20
CA GLU A 109 34.65 25.25 -24.80
C GLU A 109 34.96 25.20 -23.28
N PRO A 110 36.09 25.77 -22.82
CA PRO A 110 36.79 25.21 -21.66
C PRO A 110 36.34 25.76 -20.31
N ARG A 111 36.10 24.88 -19.33
CA ARG A 111 35.96 25.25 -17.91
C ARG A 111 37.29 25.75 -17.35
N GLN A 112 37.38 27.04 -17.03
CA GLN A 112 38.50 27.57 -16.24
C GLN A 112 38.43 27.06 -14.79
N GLN A 113 39.56 26.60 -14.26
CA GLN A 113 39.68 26.23 -12.85
C GLN A 113 39.64 27.47 -11.96
N LYS A 114 38.84 27.43 -10.89
CA LYS A 114 39.04 28.23 -9.69
C LYS A 114 39.05 27.32 -8.47
N GLN A 115 40.08 27.46 -7.65
CA GLN A 115 40.26 26.68 -6.42
C GLN A 115 39.56 27.37 -5.25
N GLY A 116 38.89 26.59 -4.41
CA GLY A 116 38.28 27.06 -3.16
C GLY A 116 37.28 26.03 -2.63
N LYS A 117 37.59 25.37 -1.51
CA LYS A 117 36.65 24.48 -0.81
C LYS A 117 35.71 25.32 0.09
N PRO A 118 34.39 25.15 0.00
CA PRO A 118 33.47 25.39 1.11
C PRO A 118 33.47 24.19 2.07
N SER A 119 32.95 24.39 3.28
CA SER A 119 32.59 23.31 4.22
C SER A 119 31.24 22.70 3.84
N PRO A 120 30.93 21.44 4.23
CA PRO A 120 29.63 20.84 3.95
C PRO A 120 28.51 21.52 4.76
N GLY A 121 27.33 21.71 4.14
CA GLY A 121 26.10 22.09 4.84
C GLY A 121 25.44 23.42 4.46
N GLN A 122 25.25 23.71 3.17
CA GLN A 122 24.17 24.60 2.69
C GLN A 122 23.93 24.40 1.18
N ASP A 123 22.67 24.11 0.80
CA ASP A 123 22.25 24.05 -0.61
C ASP A 123 22.04 25.47 -1.15
N GLU A 124 23.05 26.04 -1.84
CA GLU A 124 23.01 27.43 -2.34
C GLU A 124 21.88 27.70 -3.36
N ASP A 125 21.29 26.65 -3.96
CA ASP A 125 20.17 26.71 -4.91
C ASP A 125 18.76 26.62 -4.26
N SER A 126 18.65 26.53 -2.92
CA SER A 126 17.32 26.44 -2.28
C SER A 126 16.51 27.75 -2.45
N PRO A 127 15.28 27.71 -3.01
CA PRO A 127 14.45 28.90 -3.16
C PRO A 127 14.21 29.61 -1.83
N ASN A 128 14.42 30.94 -1.81
CA ASN A 128 14.12 31.80 -0.67
C ASN A 128 12.62 32.09 -0.54
N ASP A 129 11.82 31.04 -0.37
CA ASP A 129 10.38 31.08 -0.11
C ASP A 129 10.05 31.00 1.39
N GLY A 130 11.07 30.96 2.26
CA GLY A 130 10.91 30.92 3.71
C GLY A 130 10.20 29.67 4.22
N LEU A 131 10.21 28.56 3.48
CA LEU A 131 9.76 27.27 4.00
C LEU A 131 10.72 26.73 5.08
N PRO A 132 10.24 26.01 6.10
CA PRO A 132 11.09 25.40 7.11
C PRO A 132 11.93 24.26 6.49
N THR A 133 13.23 24.27 6.76
CA THR A 133 14.22 23.26 6.28
C THR A 133 14.82 22.42 7.41
N GLU A 134 14.78 22.92 8.64
CA GLU A 134 15.39 22.34 9.84
C GLU A 134 14.33 22.00 10.88
N PHE A 135 14.52 20.92 11.63
CA PHE A 135 13.71 20.63 12.81
C PHE A 135 14.11 21.55 13.97
N LEU A 136 13.13 22.23 14.57
CA LEU A 136 13.33 23.12 15.70
C LEU A 136 12.24 22.82 16.75
N GLU A 137 12.60 22.11 17.82
CA GLU A 137 11.66 21.56 18.80
C GLU A 137 10.72 22.61 19.42
N PHE A 138 11.24 23.82 19.68
CA PHE A 138 10.45 24.95 20.20
C PHE A 138 9.41 25.52 19.21
N ARG A 139 9.45 25.12 17.94
CA ARG A 139 8.47 25.49 16.90
C ARG A 139 7.40 24.42 16.66
N VAL A 140 7.53 23.23 17.25
CA VAL A 140 6.49 22.19 17.13
C VAL A 140 5.21 22.70 17.80
N PRO A 141 4.06 22.74 17.10
CA PRO A 141 2.83 23.29 17.67
C PRO A 141 2.40 22.57 18.95
N SER A 142 1.95 23.31 19.97
CA SER A 142 1.49 22.73 21.23
C SER A 142 0.28 21.79 21.04
N SER A 143 -0.53 22.01 20.00
CA SER A 143 -1.58 21.07 19.56
C SER A 143 -1.00 19.75 19.09
N SER A 144 0.06 19.76 18.27
CA SER A 144 0.76 18.55 17.80
C SER A 144 1.44 17.81 18.96
N GLN A 145 2.06 18.54 19.89
CA GLN A 145 2.62 17.97 21.13
C GLN A 145 1.53 17.26 21.95
N GLN A 146 0.42 17.94 22.24
CA GLN A 146 -0.73 17.39 22.97
C GLN A 146 -1.34 16.17 22.25
N ILE A 147 -1.39 16.18 20.93
CA ILE A 147 -1.85 15.05 20.12
C ILE A 147 -0.93 13.84 20.29
N MET A 148 0.40 14.00 20.21
CA MET A 148 1.34 12.90 20.48
C MET A 148 1.20 12.37 21.91
N GLU A 149 1.17 13.25 22.91
CA GLU A 149 1.00 12.87 24.32
C GLU A 149 -0.31 12.13 24.59
N THR A 150 -1.40 12.53 23.93
CA THR A 150 -2.73 11.91 24.08
C THR A 150 -2.82 10.56 23.38
N LYS A 151 -2.18 10.39 22.21
CA LYS A 151 -2.26 9.16 21.41
C LYS A 151 -1.23 8.09 21.81
N ILE A 152 -0.06 8.49 22.31
CA ILE A 152 1.01 7.56 22.77
C ILE A 152 0.99 7.36 24.29
N GLY A 153 0.52 8.36 25.04
CA GLY A 153 0.66 8.47 26.49
C GLY A 153 1.95 9.23 26.86
N ALA A 154 1.82 10.36 27.55
CA ALA A 154 2.92 11.28 27.83
C ALA A 154 4.16 10.61 28.47
N SER A 155 3.99 9.72 29.45
CA SER A 155 5.10 8.97 30.07
C SER A 155 5.84 8.10 29.05
N ARG A 156 5.10 7.32 28.25
CA ARG A 156 5.67 6.42 27.22
C ARG A 156 6.38 7.19 26.11
N LEU A 157 5.83 8.34 25.71
CA LEU A 157 6.47 9.24 24.75
C LEU A 157 7.77 9.83 25.32
N LYS A 158 7.76 10.25 26.60
CA LYS A 158 8.95 10.75 27.30
C LYS A 158 10.02 9.67 27.50
N GLU A 159 9.62 8.44 27.81
CA GLU A 159 10.52 7.29 27.94
C GLU A 159 11.18 6.96 26.59
N PHE A 160 10.40 6.90 25.51
CA PHE A 160 10.91 6.69 24.16
C PHE A 160 11.88 7.80 23.71
N LEU A 161 11.54 9.06 23.96
CA LEU A 161 12.38 10.22 23.63
C LEU A 161 13.50 10.49 24.65
N ALA A 162 13.67 9.66 25.70
CA ALA A 162 14.82 9.75 26.60
C ALA A 162 16.07 9.02 26.05
N GLU A 163 15.90 8.10 25.09
CA GLU A 163 17.04 7.46 24.42
C GLU A 163 17.65 8.41 23.38
N LYS A 164 18.96 8.67 23.48
CA LYS A 164 19.69 9.58 22.58
C LYS A 164 19.50 9.22 21.09
N GLN A 165 19.51 7.93 20.76
CA GLN A 165 19.30 7.41 19.40
C GLN A 165 17.94 7.84 18.82
N ASN A 166 16.89 7.92 19.64
CA ASN A 166 15.54 8.29 19.20
C ASN A 166 15.40 9.81 19.02
N ILE A 167 16.18 10.62 19.76
CA ILE A 167 16.31 12.07 19.54
C ILE A 167 17.03 12.35 18.21
N GLU A 168 18.14 11.66 17.95
CA GLU A 168 18.90 11.81 16.70
C GLU A 168 18.10 11.30 15.49
N ALA A 169 17.40 10.17 15.63
CA ALA A 169 16.50 9.65 14.61
C ALA A 169 15.32 10.61 14.32
N ARG A 170 14.75 11.25 15.35
CA ARG A 170 13.73 12.31 15.21
C ARG A 170 14.24 13.47 14.37
N GLU A 171 15.44 13.96 14.68
CA GLU A 171 16.01 15.14 14.02
C GLU A 171 16.30 14.88 12.53
N VAL A 172 16.90 13.73 12.22
CA VAL A 172 17.14 13.29 10.83
C VAL A 172 15.82 13.04 10.08
N ALA A 173 14.86 12.35 10.71
CA ALA A 173 13.57 12.04 10.09
C ALA A 173 12.74 13.29 9.80
N VAL A 174 12.61 14.21 10.76
CA VAL A 174 11.81 15.42 10.56
C VAL A 174 12.50 16.39 9.59
N ALA A 175 13.83 16.51 9.60
CA ALA A 175 14.54 17.27 8.56
C ALA A 175 14.31 16.71 7.15
N TYR A 176 14.24 15.39 6.99
CA TYR A 176 13.87 14.75 5.72
C TYR A 176 12.41 15.02 5.31
N ILE A 177 11.46 14.87 6.25
CA ILE A 177 10.05 15.21 6.04
C ILE A 177 9.91 16.65 5.54
N LEU A 178 10.60 17.61 6.14
CA LEU A 178 10.53 19.02 5.72
C LEU A 178 11.06 19.22 4.30
N ARG A 179 12.16 18.56 3.91
CA ARG A 179 12.63 18.57 2.51
C ARG A 179 11.58 17.98 1.57
N GLN A 180 10.98 16.84 1.89
CA GLN A 180 9.94 16.21 1.06
C GLN A 180 8.63 17.04 1.01
N ALA A 181 8.22 17.64 2.12
CA ALA A 181 7.08 18.54 2.22
C ALA A 181 7.29 19.81 1.35
N ASN A 182 8.51 20.34 1.33
CA ASN A 182 8.87 21.48 0.49
C ASN A 182 8.86 21.11 -1.01
N VAL A 183 9.39 19.93 -1.38
CA VAL A 183 9.29 19.41 -2.76
C VAL A 183 7.84 19.18 -3.18
N ALA A 184 6.99 18.66 -2.29
CA ALA A 184 5.56 18.47 -2.53
C ALA A 184 4.81 19.80 -2.68
N TYR A 185 5.05 20.77 -1.79
CA TYR A 185 4.45 22.11 -1.83
C TYR A 185 4.85 22.89 -3.08
N ARG A 186 6.14 22.88 -3.42
CA ARG A 186 6.71 23.53 -4.61
C ARG A 186 6.23 22.87 -5.91
N ASN A 187 5.74 21.63 -5.88
CA ASN A 187 5.24 21.01 -7.10
C ASN A 187 3.94 21.66 -7.59
N ASN A 188 3.94 22.02 -8.88
CA ASN A 188 2.83 22.65 -9.60
C ASN A 188 2.36 21.84 -10.83
N THR A 189 2.77 20.56 -10.98
CA THR A 189 2.07 19.60 -11.87
C THR A 189 0.58 19.59 -11.53
N VAL A 190 -0.32 19.54 -12.51
CA VAL A 190 -1.75 19.29 -12.27
C VAL A 190 -1.95 17.83 -11.86
N TYR A 191 -2.60 17.56 -10.74
CA TYR A 191 -2.92 16.20 -10.32
C TYR A 191 -4.35 15.83 -10.76
N SER A 192 -4.44 15.25 -11.96
CA SER A 192 -5.71 14.77 -12.50
C SER A 192 -5.53 13.58 -13.44
N VAL A 193 -6.57 12.74 -13.50
CA VAL A 193 -6.75 11.71 -14.53
C VAL A 193 -7.03 12.29 -15.91
N VAL A 194 -7.46 13.56 -16.04
CA VAL A 194 -7.78 14.16 -17.35
C VAL A 194 -6.53 14.57 -18.15
N ASN A 195 -5.35 14.36 -17.57
CA ASN A 195 -4.05 14.64 -18.20
C ASN A 195 -3.61 13.57 -19.22
N LYS A 196 -4.29 12.41 -19.29
CA LYS A 196 -3.93 11.36 -20.25
C LYS A 196 -4.30 11.76 -21.69
N PRO A 197 -3.47 11.39 -22.70
CA PRO A 197 -3.73 11.76 -24.09
C PRO A 197 -4.99 11.07 -24.62
N GLU A 198 -5.66 11.71 -25.59
CA GLU A 198 -6.90 11.21 -26.22
C GLU A 198 -6.77 9.76 -26.72
N THR A 199 -5.60 9.40 -27.26
CA THR A 199 -5.26 8.05 -27.74
C THR A 199 -5.12 6.99 -26.64
N LYS A 200 -5.37 7.35 -25.38
CA LYS A 200 -5.33 6.49 -24.18
C LYS A 200 -6.56 6.66 -23.27
N ILE A 201 -7.61 7.35 -23.73
CA ILE A 201 -8.92 7.34 -23.07
C ILE A 201 -9.43 5.89 -23.02
N PRO A 202 -9.99 5.41 -21.89
CA PRO A 202 -10.45 4.04 -21.74
C PRO A 202 -11.69 3.72 -22.61
N PRO A 203 -12.06 2.43 -22.78
CA PRO A 203 -13.20 1.99 -23.58
C PRO A 203 -14.58 2.60 -23.26
N SER A 204 -14.77 3.27 -22.12
CA SER A 204 -15.97 4.05 -21.81
C SER A 204 -16.11 5.34 -22.63
N GLY A 205 -14.99 5.88 -23.13
CA GLY A 205 -14.92 7.22 -23.71
C GLY A 205 -14.86 8.36 -22.68
N ASP A 206 -14.95 8.06 -21.38
CA ASP A 206 -14.84 9.07 -20.32
C ASP A 206 -13.36 9.31 -19.94
N ILE A 207 -12.95 10.57 -19.96
CA ILE A 207 -11.59 10.99 -19.57
C ILE A 207 -11.41 11.05 -18.04
N HIS A 208 -12.50 11.14 -17.28
CA HIS A 208 -12.52 11.08 -15.81
C HIS A 208 -12.32 9.65 -15.27
N ASP A 209 -12.35 8.63 -16.13
CA ASP A 209 -12.07 7.25 -15.74
C ASP A 209 -10.56 7.01 -15.56
N TYR A 210 -10.19 6.60 -14.35
CA TYR A 210 -8.82 6.22 -14.03
C TYR A 210 -8.33 5.07 -14.92
N THR A 211 -7.18 5.27 -15.55
CA THR A 211 -6.56 4.27 -16.44
C THR A 211 -5.09 4.06 -16.07
N SER A 212 -4.67 2.81 -15.95
CA SER A 212 -3.24 2.43 -15.87
C SER A 212 -3.01 1.18 -16.72
N LEU A 213 -1.82 1.01 -17.32
CA LEU A 213 -1.58 -0.10 -18.26
C LEU A 213 -0.84 -1.28 -17.62
N ALA A 214 -1.10 -2.47 -18.13
CA ALA A 214 -0.46 -3.70 -17.68
C ALA A 214 1.02 -3.77 -18.11
N ARG A 215 1.94 -3.64 -17.14
CA ARG A 215 3.40 -3.53 -17.30
C ARG A 215 4.04 -4.44 -18.38
N TYR A 216 3.60 -5.69 -18.52
CA TYR A 216 4.21 -6.70 -19.40
C TYR A 216 3.43 -6.94 -20.71
N PHE A 217 2.59 -6.01 -21.14
CA PHE A 217 1.75 -6.16 -22.33
C PHE A 217 2.16 -5.19 -23.44
N TRP A 218 2.36 -5.71 -24.64
CA TRP A 218 2.95 -5.02 -25.81
C TRP A 218 2.03 -5.06 -27.02
N LYS A 219 2.19 -4.09 -27.93
CA LYS A 219 1.52 -4.04 -29.25
C LYS A 219 1.63 -5.40 -29.96
N ASN A 220 0.52 -5.89 -30.50
CA ASN A 220 0.41 -7.21 -31.11
C ASN A 220 0.72 -7.15 -32.62
N PRO A 221 1.89 -7.63 -33.09
CA PRO A 221 2.27 -7.51 -34.50
C PRO A 221 1.43 -8.41 -35.43
N LYS A 222 0.58 -9.29 -34.86
CA LYS A 222 -0.29 -10.21 -35.61
C LYS A 222 -1.66 -9.61 -35.93
N THR A 223 -1.99 -8.39 -35.48
CA THR A 223 -3.27 -7.72 -35.77
C THR A 223 -3.08 -6.34 -36.44
N PRO A 224 -3.98 -5.91 -37.36
CA PRO A 224 -3.75 -4.69 -38.16
C PRO A 224 -3.70 -3.38 -37.36
N ASP A 225 -4.39 -3.33 -36.22
CA ASP A 225 -4.43 -2.21 -35.27
C ASP A 225 -3.42 -2.36 -34.12
N ASN A 226 -2.72 -3.49 -34.06
CA ASN A 226 -1.86 -3.95 -32.98
C ASN A 226 -2.56 -4.21 -31.63
N LEU A 227 -3.88 -4.45 -31.64
CA LEU A 227 -4.71 -4.73 -30.46
C LEU A 227 -5.29 -6.16 -30.47
N PRO A 228 -5.72 -6.69 -29.30
CA PRO A 228 -5.32 -6.24 -27.97
C PRO A 228 -3.83 -6.51 -27.72
N TYR A 229 -3.23 -5.79 -26.76
CA TYR A 229 -1.82 -6.01 -26.41
C TYR A 229 -1.59 -7.43 -25.87
N ILE A 230 -0.44 -8.03 -26.21
CA ILE A 230 -0.05 -9.40 -25.86
C ILE A 230 1.03 -9.43 -24.78
N ARG A 231 1.04 -10.46 -23.92
CA ARG A 231 1.97 -10.57 -22.78
C ARG A 231 3.37 -11.00 -23.22
N LEU A 232 4.38 -10.18 -22.95
CA LEU A 232 5.79 -10.55 -22.96
C LEU A 232 6.33 -10.53 -21.53
N ASP A 233 6.30 -11.67 -20.87
CA ASP A 233 6.59 -11.73 -19.44
C ASP A 233 8.04 -11.33 -19.11
N GLY A 234 8.22 -10.55 -18.05
CA GLY A 234 9.53 -10.02 -17.67
C GLY A 234 10.06 -8.86 -18.55
N LYS A 235 9.36 -8.47 -19.62
CA LYS A 235 9.71 -7.30 -20.46
C LYS A 235 8.76 -6.11 -20.19
N PRO A 236 9.17 -5.08 -19.43
CA PRO A 236 8.33 -3.90 -19.18
C PRO A 236 8.10 -3.09 -20.46
N ASN A 237 6.84 -2.85 -20.83
CA ASN A 237 6.51 -1.97 -21.96
C ASN A 237 6.48 -0.49 -21.50
N PRO A 238 7.33 0.40 -22.07
CA PRO A 238 7.30 1.83 -21.73
C PRO A 238 6.00 2.55 -22.14
N ASP A 239 5.11 1.95 -22.96
CA ASP A 239 3.74 2.48 -23.15
C ASP A 239 3.01 2.65 -21.79
N MET A 240 3.40 1.95 -20.71
CA MET A 240 2.80 2.17 -19.39
C MET A 240 2.99 3.61 -18.87
N ASP A 241 4.02 4.31 -19.34
CA ASP A 241 4.30 5.69 -19.00
C ASP A 241 3.68 6.70 -20.01
N SER A 242 2.85 6.22 -20.95
CA SER A 242 1.96 7.08 -21.74
C SER A 242 0.65 7.44 -21.03
N VAL A 243 0.38 6.85 -19.86
CA VAL A 243 -0.84 7.11 -19.05
C VAL A 243 -0.41 7.42 -17.63
N TRP A 244 -0.55 8.69 -17.22
CA TRP A 244 0.10 9.19 -16.01
C TRP A 244 -0.73 9.02 -14.74
N ASP A 245 -2.00 8.63 -14.82
CA ASP A 245 -2.94 8.52 -13.70
C ASP A 245 -2.32 7.74 -12.51
N TYR A 246 -1.62 6.62 -12.77
CA TYR A 246 -0.88 5.85 -11.76
C TYR A 246 0.24 6.63 -11.07
N ARG A 247 1.06 7.34 -11.84
CA ARG A 247 2.18 8.14 -11.30
C ARG A 247 1.65 9.35 -10.53
N LEU A 248 0.60 10.00 -11.05
CA LEU A 248 0.00 11.19 -10.44
C LEU A 248 -0.79 10.86 -9.16
N LEU A 249 -1.63 9.82 -9.16
CA LEU A 249 -2.37 9.35 -7.97
C LEU A 249 -1.41 9.07 -6.80
N ARG A 250 -0.40 8.23 -7.03
CA ARG A 250 0.55 7.82 -5.98
C ARG A 250 1.49 8.96 -5.56
N LYS A 251 1.81 9.90 -6.46
CA LYS A 251 2.53 11.12 -6.07
C LYS A 251 1.65 12.04 -5.24
N MET A 252 0.38 12.22 -5.60
CA MET A 252 -0.58 13.04 -4.85
C MET A 252 -0.76 12.49 -3.42
N PHE A 253 -0.96 11.17 -3.25
CA PHE A 253 -1.01 10.56 -1.91
C PHE A 253 0.28 10.79 -1.09
N ARG A 254 1.45 10.60 -1.70
CA ARG A 254 2.76 10.81 -1.05
C ARG A 254 2.99 12.27 -0.67
N ASP A 255 2.67 13.19 -1.57
CA ASP A 255 2.81 14.62 -1.36
C ASP A 255 1.85 15.11 -0.26
N CYS A 256 0.61 14.59 -0.20
CA CYS A 256 -0.31 14.86 0.88
C CYS A 256 0.17 14.33 2.24
N TYR A 257 0.78 13.14 2.28
CA TYR A 257 1.41 12.61 3.50
C TYR A 257 2.54 13.52 3.99
N TYR A 258 3.53 13.83 3.15
CA TYR A 258 4.68 14.64 3.56
C TYR A 258 4.30 16.07 3.92
N MET A 259 3.39 16.71 3.18
CA MET A 259 2.86 18.02 3.57
C MET A 259 2.07 17.96 4.88
N GLY A 260 1.34 16.87 5.15
CA GLY A 260 0.61 16.69 6.42
C GLY A 260 1.55 16.58 7.61
N GLN A 261 2.62 15.79 7.47
CA GLN A 261 3.68 15.71 8.47
C GLN A 261 4.45 17.04 8.59
N GLY A 262 4.70 17.75 7.48
CA GLY A 262 5.29 19.09 7.48
C GLY A 262 4.46 20.10 8.29
N TYR A 263 3.14 20.12 8.09
CA TYR A 263 2.22 20.90 8.91
C TYR A 263 2.27 20.44 10.38
N PHE A 264 2.22 19.14 10.65
CA PHE A 264 2.21 18.61 12.02
C PHE A 264 3.43 19.07 12.84
N TRP A 265 4.63 19.06 12.24
CA TRP A 265 5.86 19.44 12.93
C TRP A 265 6.13 20.96 12.99
N THR A 266 5.39 21.80 12.28
CA THR A 266 5.72 23.25 12.14
C THR A 266 4.55 24.23 12.28
N GLY A 267 3.31 23.78 12.11
CA GLY A 267 2.12 24.63 12.03
C GLY A 267 1.99 25.47 10.75
N ASP A 268 2.82 25.22 9.72
CA ASP A 268 2.81 26.01 8.49
C ASP A 268 1.60 25.69 7.61
N GLU A 269 0.59 26.55 7.69
CA GLU A 269 -0.68 26.48 6.93
C GLU A 269 -0.48 26.35 5.41
N ARG A 270 0.66 26.75 4.84
CA ARG A 270 0.93 26.61 3.40
C ARG A 270 0.85 25.16 2.93
N TYR A 271 1.29 24.21 3.76
CA TYR A 271 1.16 22.79 3.49
C TYR A 271 -0.31 22.35 3.50
N ALA A 272 -1.08 22.79 4.50
CA ALA A 272 -2.49 22.46 4.64
C ALA A 272 -3.34 23.02 3.48
N GLU A 273 -3.08 24.27 3.08
CA GLU A 273 -3.70 24.90 1.90
C GLU A 273 -3.42 24.12 0.61
N LYS A 274 -2.19 23.63 0.42
CA LYS A 274 -1.81 22.83 -0.74
C LYS A 274 -2.47 21.44 -0.74
N ILE A 275 -2.57 20.76 0.41
CA ILE A 275 -3.27 19.47 0.54
C ILE A 275 -4.74 19.63 0.15
N VAL A 276 -5.43 20.61 0.74
CA VAL A 276 -6.83 20.91 0.44
C VAL A 276 -7.04 21.14 -1.06
N TYR A 277 -6.16 21.91 -1.70
CA TYR A 277 -6.16 22.10 -3.15
C TYR A 277 -5.97 20.78 -3.93
N ARG A 278 -4.98 19.95 -3.61
CA ARG A 278 -4.73 18.67 -4.33
C ARG A 278 -5.86 17.66 -4.17
N VAL A 279 -6.50 17.62 -3.01
CA VAL A 279 -7.65 16.74 -2.74
C VAL A 279 -8.87 17.18 -3.57
N LYS A 280 -9.12 18.50 -3.67
CA LYS A 280 -10.19 19.02 -4.54
C LYS A 280 -9.90 18.72 -6.01
N GLU A 281 -8.69 19.03 -6.47
CA GLU A 281 -8.23 18.83 -7.84
C GLU A 281 -8.40 17.37 -8.32
N TRP A 282 -8.03 16.38 -7.50
CA TRP A 282 -8.12 14.96 -7.88
C TRP A 282 -9.52 14.33 -7.69
N PHE A 283 -10.31 14.74 -6.70
CA PHE A 283 -11.54 14.00 -6.33
C PHE A 283 -12.84 14.77 -6.54
N LEU A 284 -12.85 16.10 -6.49
CA LEU A 284 -14.07 16.89 -6.28
C LEU A 284 -14.31 17.96 -7.36
N ASP A 285 -13.26 18.54 -7.93
CA ASP A 285 -13.38 19.58 -8.94
C ASP A 285 -13.85 18.96 -10.26
N GLU A 286 -15.07 19.29 -10.71
CA GLU A 286 -15.76 18.67 -11.86
C GLU A 286 -14.94 18.61 -13.17
N LYS A 287 -13.94 19.48 -13.34
CA LYS A 287 -13.07 19.52 -14.53
C LYS A 287 -11.90 18.54 -14.50
N THR A 288 -11.56 18.01 -13.32
CA THR A 288 -10.31 17.26 -13.09
C THR A 288 -10.50 16.02 -12.21
N LYS A 289 -11.66 15.85 -11.57
CA LYS A 289 -11.94 14.72 -10.70
C LYS A 289 -11.78 13.36 -11.38
N MET A 290 -11.37 12.37 -10.61
CA MET A 290 -11.43 10.95 -10.95
C MET A 290 -12.83 10.39 -10.67
N ASN A 291 -13.36 9.53 -11.54
CA ASN A 291 -14.58 8.75 -11.24
C ASN A 291 -14.30 7.68 -10.16
N PRO A 292 -15.26 7.37 -9.25
CA PRO A 292 -15.03 6.52 -8.07
C PRO A 292 -14.95 5.01 -8.41
N HIS A 293 -14.05 4.61 -9.30
CA HIS A 293 -13.75 3.21 -9.61
C HIS A 293 -12.42 3.00 -10.33
N LEU A 294 -11.89 1.77 -10.28
CA LEU A 294 -10.71 1.34 -11.03
C LEU A 294 -11.07 0.36 -12.17
N LYS A 295 -12.19 0.56 -12.86
CA LYS A 295 -12.64 -0.30 -13.99
C LYS A 295 -11.54 -0.55 -15.04
N TYR A 296 -10.63 0.40 -15.24
CA TYR A 296 -9.54 0.37 -16.23
C TYR A 296 -8.14 0.38 -15.59
N GLY A 297 -8.04 -0.02 -14.32
CA GLY A 297 -6.75 -0.27 -13.65
C GLY A 297 -6.04 -1.48 -14.26
N SER A 298 -4.73 -1.34 -14.50
CA SER A 298 -3.85 -2.34 -15.13
C SER A 298 -4.43 -2.96 -16.41
N LEU A 299 -5.02 -2.11 -17.25
CA LEU A 299 -5.62 -2.40 -18.55
C LEU A 299 -4.60 -3.00 -19.53
N ILE A 300 -5.03 -4.08 -20.19
CA ILE A 300 -4.41 -4.55 -21.42
C ILE A 300 -5.03 -3.71 -22.54
N PHE A 301 -4.26 -2.87 -23.22
CA PHE A 301 -4.83 -1.93 -24.18
C PHE A 301 -5.49 -2.69 -25.35
N GLY A 302 -6.74 -2.33 -25.68
CA GLY A 302 -7.62 -3.08 -26.59
C GLY A 302 -8.60 -4.06 -25.91
N ASN A 303 -8.44 -4.36 -24.62
CA ASN A 303 -9.48 -5.09 -23.85
C ASN A 303 -10.57 -4.13 -23.36
N PRO A 304 -11.82 -4.61 -23.13
CA PRO A 304 -12.92 -3.77 -22.67
C PRO A 304 -12.83 -3.35 -21.19
N LEU A 305 -11.99 -4.02 -20.38
CA LEU A 305 -11.87 -3.80 -18.94
C LEU A 305 -10.43 -3.99 -18.46
N GLY A 306 -10.11 -3.33 -17.34
CA GLY A 306 -8.91 -3.54 -16.53
C GLY A 306 -8.90 -4.88 -15.79
N ARG A 307 -7.83 -5.11 -15.02
CA ARG A 307 -7.55 -6.37 -14.31
C ARG A 307 -7.56 -6.18 -12.80
N ALA A 308 -7.76 -7.27 -12.05
CA ALA A 308 -7.67 -7.30 -10.60
C ALA A 308 -6.45 -6.54 -10.05
N GLN A 309 -5.27 -6.77 -10.64
CA GLN A 309 -3.99 -6.16 -10.23
C GLN A 309 -3.93 -4.63 -10.34
N GLY A 310 -4.90 -3.99 -11.00
CA GLY A 310 -5.05 -2.53 -11.01
C GLY A 310 -5.68 -1.98 -9.73
N VAL A 311 -6.37 -2.81 -8.95
CA VAL A 311 -6.97 -2.39 -7.67
C VAL A 311 -5.90 -2.04 -6.64
N LEU A 312 -4.73 -2.71 -6.71
CA LEU A 312 -3.52 -2.35 -5.96
C LEU A 312 -3.05 -0.90 -6.23
N ASP A 313 -3.43 -0.24 -7.33
CA ASP A 313 -2.92 1.10 -7.65
C ASP A 313 -3.26 2.14 -6.58
N MET A 314 -4.39 1.96 -5.89
CA MET A 314 -4.86 2.81 -4.78
C MET A 314 -4.21 2.52 -3.41
N PHE A 315 -3.33 1.51 -3.25
CA PHE A 315 -2.96 1.02 -1.89
C PHE A 315 -2.35 2.06 -0.94
N LYS A 316 -1.72 3.12 -1.48
CA LYS A 316 -1.11 4.20 -0.68
C LYS A 316 -2.08 5.29 -0.21
N VAL A 317 -3.40 5.11 -0.42
CA VAL A 317 -4.44 6.09 -0.04
C VAL A 317 -4.39 6.49 1.44
N TYR A 318 -3.95 5.58 2.32
CA TYR A 318 -3.80 5.84 3.75
C TYR A 318 -2.94 7.07 4.05
N GLY A 319 -1.88 7.34 3.26
CA GLY A 319 -1.02 8.51 3.48
C GLY A 319 -1.72 9.84 3.22
N MET A 320 -2.73 9.87 2.34
CA MET A 320 -3.58 11.04 2.16
C MET A 320 -4.54 11.22 3.34
N PHE A 321 -5.10 10.14 3.87
CA PHE A 321 -5.97 10.20 5.06
C PHE A 321 -5.19 10.63 6.30
N ASP A 322 -3.97 10.11 6.50
CA ASP A 322 -3.03 10.56 7.54
C ASP A 322 -2.69 12.05 7.36
N GLY A 323 -2.44 12.50 6.13
CA GLY A 323 -2.18 13.92 5.83
C GLY A 323 -3.37 14.83 6.13
N LEU A 324 -4.59 14.43 5.74
CA LEU A 324 -5.84 15.14 6.05
C LEU A 324 -6.12 15.20 7.57
N LYS A 325 -5.86 14.10 8.28
CA LYS A 325 -5.97 13.98 9.73
C LYS A 325 -4.96 14.88 10.45
N ALA A 326 -3.72 14.96 9.97
CA ALA A 326 -2.70 15.87 10.51
C ALA A 326 -3.11 17.35 10.39
N ILE A 327 -3.80 17.74 9.30
CA ILE A 327 -4.26 19.11 9.08
C ILE A 327 -5.68 19.42 9.60
N GLN A 328 -6.34 18.50 10.31
CA GLN A 328 -7.76 18.62 10.68
C GLN A 328 -8.12 19.93 11.41
N GLY A 329 -7.21 20.46 12.24
CA GLY A 329 -7.40 21.72 12.97
C GLY A 329 -7.04 23.01 12.20
N SER A 330 -6.49 22.89 10.99
CA SER A 330 -5.93 24.03 10.21
C SER A 330 -6.98 25.04 9.75
N LYS A 331 -6.54 26.28 9.49
CA LYS A 331 -7.35 27.31 8.84
C LYS A 331 -7.72 26.91 7.41
N ALA A 332 -6.88 26.12 6.73
CA ALA A 332 -7.23 25.52 5.44
C ALA A 332 -8.52 24.68 5.54
N MET A 333 -8.59 23.74 6.49
CA MET A 333 -9.79 22.92 6.72
C MET A 333 -11.00 23.77 7.15
N GLN A 334 -10.81 24.77 8.02
CA GLN A 334 -11.89 25.65 8.49
C GLN A 334 -12.55 26.49 7.36
N ARG A 335 -11.83 26.75 6.26
CA ARG A 335 -12.35 27.49 5.09
C ARG A 335 -13.14 26.60 4.11
N GLU A 336 -13.00 25.28 4.22
CA GLU A 336 -13.58 24.29 3.29
C GLU A 336 -14.36 23.21 4.06
N PRO A 337 -15.42 23.59 4.83
CA PRO A 337 -16.06 22.71 5.81
C PRO A 337 -16.70 21.44 5.20
N GLU A 338 -17.14 21.50 3.95
CA GLU A 338 -17.75 20.36 3.25
C GLU A 338 -16.72 19.39 2.64
N LEU A 339 -15.40 19.70 2.69
CA LEU A 339 -14.35 18.94 2.01
C LEU A 339 -14.35 17.45 2.39
N ILE A 340 -14.33 17.17 3.70
CA ILE A 340 -14.29 15.78 4.20
C ILE A 340 -15.56 15.03 3.81
N LYS A 341 -16.73 15.65 3.99
CA LYS A 341 -18.04 15.07 3.64
C LYS A 341 -18.15 14.73 2.15
N ASN A 342 -17.70 15.62 1.27
CA ASN A 342 -17.70 15.39 -0.17
C ASN A 342 -16.70 14.29 -0.57
N LEU A 343 -15.52 14.25 0.05
CA LEU A 343 -14.55 13.18 -0.14
C LEU A 343 -15.04 11.83 0.41
N GLN A 344 -15.73 11.82 1.54
CA GLN A 344 -16.40 10.63 2.09
C GLN A 344 -17.53 10.14 1.18
N SER A 345 -18.28 11.03 0.50
CA SER A 345 -19.21 10.60 -0.56
C SER A 345 -18.49 9.86 -1.68
N TRP A 346 -17.38 10.42 -2.20
CA TRP A 346 -16.58 9.77 -3.25
C TRP A 346 -16.08 8.40 -2.81
N PHE A 347 -15.54 8.29 -1.59
CA PHE A 347 -15.05 7.02 -1.05
C PHE A 347 -16.16 6.02 -0.71
N THR A 348 -17.38 6.48 -0.41
CA THR A 348 -18.55 5.62 -0.26
C THR A 348 -18.95 5.02 -1.60
N ASP A 349 -19.08 5.84 -2.65
CA ASP A 349 -19.35 5.37 -4.01
C ASP A 349 -18.24 4.40 -4.51
N TYR A 350 -16.97 4.66 -4.15
CA TYR A 350 -15.84 3.77 -4.47
C TYR A 350 -15.90 2.43 -3.72
N LEU A 351 -16.30 2.40 -2.44
CA LEU A 351 -16.52 1.12 -1.74
C LEU A 351 -17.68 0.32 -2.35
N VAL A 352 -18.76 0.96 -2.76
CA VAL A 352 -19.86 0.27 -3.48
C VAL A 352 -19.36 -0.36 -4.78
N TRP A 353 -18.48 0.33 -5.52
CA TRP A 353 -17.80 -0.29 -6.66
C TRP A 353 -16.87 -1.45 -6.25
N MET A 354 -16.08 -1.30 -5.18
CA MET A 354 -15.17 -2.37 -4.71
C MET A 354 -15.92 -3.64 -4.27
N ASP A 355 -17.09 -3.51 -3.64
CA ASP A 355 -17.90 -4.67 -3.23
C ASP A 355 -18.56 -5.36 -4.44
N ALA A 356 -18.99 -4.60 -5.46
CA ALA A 356 -19.67 -5.14 -6.65
C ALA A 356 -18.72 -5.61 -7.78
N SER A 357 -17.49 -5.11 -7.83
CA SER A 357 -16.55 -5.35 -8.92
C SER A 357 -15.94 -6.76 -8.90
N ILE A 358 -15.91 -7.42 -10.07
CA ILE A 358 -15.18 -8.67 -10.28
C ILE A 358 -13.67 -8.45 -10.09
N GLN A 359 -13.10 -7.35 -10.59
CA GLN A 359 -11.69 -7.02 -10.41
C GLN A 359 -11.33 -6.87 -8.92
N ALA A 360 -12.13 -6.12 -8.16
CA ALA A 360 -11.92 -5.93 -6.74
C ALA A 360 -12.11 -7.22 -5.93
N ASN A 361 -13.13 -8.03 -6.23
CA ASN A 361 -13.31 -9.33 -5.57
C ASN A 361 -12.21 -10.34 -5.95
N GLN A 362 -11.63 -10.28 -7.14
CA GLN A 362 -10.44 -11.09 -7.49
C GLN A 362 -9.21 -10.64 -6.69
N GLU A 363 -8.98 -9.34 -6.53
CA GLU A 363 -7.85 -8.80 -5.75
C GLU A 363 -8.01 -9.10 -4.24
N LYS A 364 -9.23 -8.96 -3.71
CA LYS A 364 -9.63 -9.34 -2.33
C LYS A 364 -9.29 -10.80 -2.01
N ASN A 365 -9.42 -11.69 -3.00
CA ASN A 365 -9.15 -13.12 -2.86
C ASN A 365 -7.72 -13.53 -3.30
N ALA A 366 -6.83 -12.57 -3.60
CA ALA A 366 -5.42 -12.87 -3.82
C ALA A 366 -4.76 -13.34 -2.51
N HIS A 367 -3.95 -14.40 -2.62
CA HIS A 367 -3.33 -15.08 -1.47
C HIS A 367 -1.93 -14.51 -1.11
N ASN A 368 -1.60 -13.33 -1.64
CA ASN A 368 -0.28 -12.71 -1.58
C ASN A 368 -0.40 -11.20 -1.30
N ASN A 369 0.67 -10.44 -1.49
CA ASN A 369 0.72 -8.98 -1.32
C ASN A 369 -0.45 -8.20 -1.91
N HIS A 370 -1.04 -8.64 -3.03
CA HIS A 370 -2.24 -8.00 -3.58
C HIS A 370 -3.43 -8.05 -2.61
N GLY A 371 -3.67 -9.20 -1.98
CA GLY A 371 -4.72 -9.35 -0.98
C GLY A 371 -4.41 -8.58 0.30
N THR A 372 -3.15 -8.60 0.74
CA THR A 372 -2.67 -7.84 1.90
C THR A 372 -2.92 -6.35 1.73
N TYR A 373 -2.46 -5.78 0.61
CA TYR A 373 -2.64 -4.36 0.33
C TYR A 373 -4.06 -3.97 -0.05
N PHE A 374 -4.87 -4.87 -0.62
CA PHE A 374 -6.32 -4.70 -0.70
C PHE A 374 -6.91 -4.52 0.71
N THR A 375 -6.50 -5.35 1.67
CA THR A 375 -7.05 -5.28 3.04
C THR A 375 -6.61 -3.98 3.75
N VAL A 376 -5.35 -3.58 3.62
CA VAL A 376 -4.86 -2.26 4.11
C VAL A 376 -5.70 -1.12 3.52
N GLN A 377 -5.80 -1.06 2.19
CA GLN A 377 -6.56 -0.03 1.47
C GLN A 377 -8.01 0.07 1.92
N TYR A 378 -8.72 -1.07 1.94
CA TYR A 378 -10.14 -1.11 2.28
C TYR A 378 -10.35 -0.70 3.75
N LEU A 379 -9.50 -1.19 4.65
CA LEU A 379 -9.55 -0.82 6.08
C LEU A 379 -9.31 0.69 6.28
N SER A 380 -8.35 1.28 5.57
CA SER A 380 -8.09 2.74 5.64
C SER A 380 -9.27 3.57 5.13
N ILE A 381 -10.02 3.05 4.16
CA ILE A 381 -11.22 3.72 3.65
C ILE A 381 -12.38 3.58 4.65
N LEU A 382 -12.57 2.42 5.29
CA LEU A 382 -13.55 2.27 6.37
C LEU A 382 -13.25 3.22 7.54
N GLU A 383 -11.97 3.33 7.93
CA GLU A 383 -11.49 4.27 8.95
C GLU A 383 -11.77 5.73 8.56
N PHE A 384 -11.48 6.13 7.32
CA PHE A 384 -11.79 7.47 6.82
C PHE A 384 -13.30 7.77 6.73
N LEU A 385 -14.13 6.76 6.47
CA LEU A 385 -15.59 6.87 6.46
C LEU A 385 -16.23 6.79 7.87
N GLY A 386 -15.46 6.55 8.93
CA GLY A 386 -15.98 6.35 10.30
C GLY A 386 -16.78 5.05 10.47
N ARG A 387 -16.52 4.04 9.63
CA ARG A 387 -17.19 2.73 9.63
C ARG A 387 -16.49 1.76 10.60
N ASP A 388 -16.25 2.20 11.83
CA ASP A 388 -15.43 1.50 12.85
C ASP A 388 -15.88 0.05 13.12
N ALA A 389 -17.17 -0.23 13.06
CA ALA A 389 -17.71 -1.57 13.24
C ALA A 389 -17.28 -2.53 12.11
N ASP A 390 -17.36 -2.07 10.85
CA ASP A 390 -16.91 -2.84 9.69
C ASP A 390 -15.38 -2.97 9.66
N ALA A 391 -14.68 -1.89 10.03
CA ALA A 391 -13.22 -1.86 10.14
C ALA A 391 -12.72 -2.93 11.13
N LYS A 392 -13.39 -3.03 12.29
CA LYS A 392 -13.08 -4.04 13.30
C LYS A 392 -13.37 -5.47 12.87
N VAL A 393 -14.46 -5.72 12.13
CA VAL A 393 -14.74 -7.04 11.54
C VAL A 393 -13.63 -7.43 10.56
N MET A 394 -13.27 -6.51 9.65
CA MET A 394 -12.23 -6.75 8.65
C MET A 394 -10.83 -6.93 9.26
N ALA A 395 -10.54 -6.25 10.37
CA ALA A 395 -9.33 -6.44 11.16
C ALA A 395 -9.28 -7.81 11.88
N GLU A 396 -10.42 -8.36 12.30
CA GLU A 396 -10.49 -9.72 12.87
C GLU A 396 -10.32 -10.79 11.77
N ASP A 397 -11.03 -10.65 10.65
CA ASP A 397 -10.93 -11.54 9.49
C ASP A 397 -9.49 -11.63 8.92
N ALA A 398 -8.74 -10.52 8.99
CA ALA A 398 -7.33 -10.46 8.57
C ALA A 398 -6.41 -11.51 9.24
N LYS A 399 -6.78 -12.02 10.42
CA LYS A 399 -6.11 -13.17 11.04
C LYS A 399 -6.17 -14.38 10.13
N ALA A 400 -7.38 -14.80 9.77
CA ALA A 400 -7.66 -16.00 8.99
C ALA A 400 -7.36 -15.85 7.49
N VAL A 401 -7.45 -14.64 6.92
CA VAL A 401 -7.29 -14.43 5.47
C VAL A 401 -5.99 -13.75 5.05
N ARG A 402 -5.16 -13.24 5.99
CA ARG A 402 -3.85 -12.62 5.71
C ARG A 402 -2.71 -13.23 6.52
N VAL A 403 -2.57 -12.88 7.79
CA VAL A 403 -1.38 -13.26 8.58
C VAL A 403 -1.27 -14.79 8.70
N GLY A 404 -2.38 -15.44 9.07
CA GLY A 404 -2.43 -16.89 9.26
C GLY A 404 -2.01 -17.72 8.05
N PRO A 405 -2.54 -17.48 6.83
CA PRO A 405 -2.21 -18.26 5.64
C PRO A 405 -1.01 -17.76 4.82
N GLN A 406 -0.38 -16.62 5.14
CA GLN A 406 0.74 -16.10 4.32
C GLN A 406 2.13 -16.41 4.88
N ILE A 407 2.28 -16.64 6.18
CA ILE A 407 3.58 -16.82 6.84
C ILE A 407 3.76 -18.28 7.28
N ARG A 408 4.85 -18.92 6.88
CA ARG A 408 5.25 -20.26 7.37
C ARG A 408 5.83 -20.18 8.79
N GLU A 409 5.83 -21.31 9.50
CA GLU A 409 6.48 -21.49 10.81
C GLU A 409 7.94 -20.98 10.88
N ASP A 410 8.70 -21.03 9.77
CA ASP A 410 10.07 -20.49 9.70
C ASP A 410 10.15 -19.00 9.33
N GLY A 411 9.02 -18.32 9.15
CA GLY A 411 8.93 -16.91 8.72
C GLY A 411 8.92 -16.68 7.20
N ALA A 412 9.17 -17.71 6.39
CA ALA A 412 9.12 -17.57 4.93
C ALA A 412 7.70 -17.35 4.40
N GLN A 413 7.58 -16.66 3.27
CA GLN A 413 6.29 -16.24 2.70
C GLN A 413 6.04 -16.91 1.32
N PRO A 414 5.34 -18.06 1.25
CA PRO A 414 5.38 -18.97 0.09
C PRO A 414 4.91 -18.37 -1.24
N HIS A 415 3.94 -17.47 -1.19
CA HIS A 415 3.41 -16.81 -2.38
C HIS A 415 4.36 -15.72 -2.94
N GLU A 416 5.37 -15.33 -2.17
CA GLU A 416 6.38 -14.33 -2.53
C GLU A 416 7.75 -14.93 -2.79
N THR A 417 8.14 -15.97 -2.04
CA THR A 417 9.40 -16.69 -2.23
C THR A 417 9.47 -17.48 -3.54
N ILE A 418 8.31 -17.71 -4.17
CA ILE A 418 8.17 -18.33 -5.50
C ILE A 418 8.37 -17.37 -6.68
N ARG A 419 8.59 -16.07 -6.43
CA ARG A 419 8.63 -15.01 -7.43
C ARG A 419 10.06 -14.71 -7.88
N PRO A 420 10.31 -14.22 -9.11
CA PRO A 420 11.69 -13.98 -9.59
C PRO A 420 12.51 -12.94 -8.82
N ILE A 421 11.84 -12.00 -8.13
CA ILE A 421 12.47 -11.05 -7.20
C ILE A 421 11.93 -11.31 -5.79
N SER A 422 12.17 -12.53 -5.31
CA SER A 422 11.53 -13.10 -4.12
C SER A 422 11.83 -12.33 -2.83
N PHE A 423 13.02 -11.76 -2.68
CA PHE A 423 13.37 -10.99 -1.48
C PHE A 423 12.58 -9.67 -1.44
N PHE A 424 12.50 -8.95 -2.57
CA PHE A 424 11.67 -7.76 -2.72
C PHE A 424 10.19 -8.06 -2.41
N TYR A 425 9.62 -9.11 -3.00
CA TYR A 425 8.21 -9.44 -2.77
C TYR A 425 7.91 -9.86 -1.33
N SER A 426 8.82 -10.57 -0.68
CA SER A 426 8.68 -10.95 0.74
C SER A 426 8.76 -9.72 1.66
N THR A 427 9.66 -8.79 1.36
CA THR A 427 9.78 -7.50 2.06
C THR A 427 8.51 -6.65 1.86
N PHE A 428 8.04 -6.53 0.61
CA PHE A 428 6.84 -5.76 0.26
C PHE A 428 5.57 -6.31 0.92
N ASN A 429 5.36 -7.62 0.91
CA ASN A 429 4.20 -8.21 1.61
C ASN A 429 4.28 -8.00 3.12
N LEU A 430 5.45 -8.17 3.73
CA LEU A 430 5.62 -7.98 5.18
C LEU A 430 5.36 -6.53 5.61
N GLN A 431 5.75 -5.54 4.80
CA GLN A 431 5.38 -4.14 5.02
C GLN A 431 3.87 -3.94 4.99
N GLY A 432 3.15 -4.60 4.09
CA GLY A 432 1.69 -4.64 4.09
C GLY A 432 1.08 -5.31 5.33
N LEU A 433 1.66 -6.41 5.81
CA LEU A 433 1.20 -7.12 7.02
C LEU A 433 1.45 -6.31 8.31
N ILE A 434 2.57 -5.59 8.38
CA ILE A 434 2.91 -4.66 9.47
C ILE A 434 1.95 -3.46 9.47
N LEU A 435 1.67 -2.86 8.31
CA LEU A 435 0.67 -1.80 8.18
C LEU A 435 -0.72 -2.26 8.65
N LEU A 436 -1.13 -3.45 8.22
CA LEU A 436 -2.41 -4.05 8.61
C LEU A 436 -2.47 -4.35 10.12
N ALA A 437 -1.35 -4.74 10.75
CA ALA A 437 -1.26 -4.92 12.20
C ALA A 437 -1.35 -3.59 12.97
N ILE A 438 -0.75 -2.51 12.45
CA ILE A 438 -0.85 -1.15 13.03
C ILE A 438 -2.30 -0.64 12.97
N GLN A 439 -3.00 -0.84 11.85
CA GLN A 439 -4.43 -0.50 11.72
C GLN A 439 -5.29 -1.33 12.67
N ALA A 440 -5.12 -2.65 12.68
CA ALA A 440 -5.92 -3.56 13.49
C ALA A 440 -5.78 -3.29 15.00
N ASP A 441 -4.57 -2.95 15.49
CA ASP A 441 -4.33 -2.54 16.87
C ASP A 441 -5.12 -1.26 17.26
N SER A 442 -5.48 -0.38 16.31
CA SER A 442 -6.32 0.80 16.55
C SER A 442 -7.76 0.43 16.91
N HIS A 443 -8.27 -0.68 16.35
CA HIS A 443 -9.57 -1.30 16.67
C HIS A 443 -9.50 -2.28 17.87
N GLY A 444 -8.32 -2.39 18.50
CA GLY A 444 -8.03 -3.31 19.58
C GLY A 444 -7.81 -4.76 19.15
N ILE A 445 -7.58 -5.01 17.86
CA ILE A 445 -7.41 -6.34 17.27
C ILE A 445 -5.92 -6.60 17.00
N SER A 446 -5.27 -7.39 17.85
CA SER A 446 -3.84 -7.65 17.68
C SER A 446 -3.57 -8.75 16.65
N LEU A 447 -2.79 -8.42 15.62
CA LEU A 447 -2.32 -9.34 14.58
C LEU A 447 -0.88 -9.83 14.78
N TRP A 448 -0.06 -9.07 15.52
CA TRP A 448 1.38 -9.28 15.69
C TRP A 448 1.80 -10.70 16.09
N ASN A 449 1.02 -11.35 16.95
CA ASN A 449 1.28 -12.68 17.49
C ASN A 449 0.34 -13.76 16.91
N HIS A 450 -0.46 -13.44 15.89
CA HIS A 450 -1.35 -14.42 15.29
C HIS A 450 -0.56 -15.45 14.49
N ARG A 451 -0.97 -16.72 14.59
CA ARG A 451 -0.45 -17.86 13.82
C ARG A 451 -1.64 -18.64 13.25
N GLY A 452 -1.62 -18.90 11.95
CA GLY A 452 -2.63 -19.71 11.28
C GLY A 452 -2.34 -21.21 11.39
N PRO A 453 -3.31 -22.08 11.05
CA PRO A 453 -3.05 -23.52 10.90
C PRO A 453 -1.99 -23.78 9.81
N ILE A 454 -1.19 -24.83 9.98
CA ILE A 454 -0.30 -25.30 8.92
C ILE A 454 -1.13 -26.08 7.91
N GLU A 455 -1.09 -25.66 6.64
CA GLU A 455 -1.85 -26.30 5.55
C GLU A 455 -0.95 -26.57 4.33
N ASP A 456 -1.13 -27.73 3.70
CA ASP A 456 -0.57 -28.02 2.37
C ASP A 456 -1.45 -27.36 1.28
N LYS A 457 -0.84 -26.57 0.41
CA LYS A 457 -1.50 -25.86 -0.71
C LYS A 457 -0.76 -26.15 -2.03
N THR A 458 -1.34 -25.73 -3.15
CA THR A 458 -0.69 -25.77 -4.47
C THR A 458 -0.76 -24.39 -5.12
N ILE A 459 0.39 -23.81 -5.47
CA ILE A 459 0.45 -22.56 -6.25
C ILE A 459 0.64 -22.90 -7.73
N ARG A 460 -0.17 -22.28 -8.60
CA ARG A 460 0.07 -22.22 -10.05
C ARG A 460 1.08 -21.11 -10.35
N ILE A 461 2.25 -21.46 -10.87
CA ILE A 461 3.32 -20.51 -11.23
C ILE A 461 3.03 -19.90 -12.62
N ASN A 462 2.58 -20.72 -13.56
CA ASN A 462 2.23 -20.31 -14.92
C ASN A 462 1.17 -21.25 -15.53
N SER A 463 0.89 -21.15 -16.82
CA SER A 463 -0.13 -21.97 -17.48
C SER A 463 0.12 -23.49 -17.38
N SER A 464 1.37 -23.94 -17.33
CA SER A 464 1.76 -25.37 -17.37
C SER A 464 2.36 -25.92 -16.07
N LYS A 465 2.78 -25.07 -15.12
CA LYS A 465 3.44 -25.48 -13.87
C LYS A 465 2.70 -25.01 -12.63
N SER A 466 2.41 -25.97 -11.76
CA SER A 466 2.03 -25.75 -10.36
C SER A 466 3.03 -26.47 -9.44
N VAL A 467 3.14 -26.03 -8.19
CA VAL A 467 3.98 -26.68 -7.16
C VAL A 467 3.24 -26.79 -5.83
N PRO A 468 3.44 -27.87 -5.06
CA PRO A 468 2.99 -27.95 -3.68
C PRO A 468 3.82 -27.00 -2.81
N ILE A 469 3.18 -26.42 -1.80
CA ILE A 469 3.79 -25.59 -0.76
C ILE A 469 3.12 -25.85 0.58
N LYS A 470 3.77 -25.47 1.67
CA LYS A 470 3.13 -25.34 2.99
C LYS A 470 2.90 -23.87 3.30
N VAL A 471 1.76 -23.56 3.89
CA VAL A 471 1.42 -22.24 4.44
C VAL A 471 1.15 -22.34 5.95
N GLY A 472 1.22 -21.21 6.65
CA GLY A 472 0.79 -21.09 8.04
C GLY A 472 1.77 -21.64 9.09
N GLY A 473 1.34 -21.54 10.34
CA GLY A 473 2.18 -21.72 11.54
C GLY A 473 3.01 -20.48 11.92
N GLY A 474 3.27 -19.58 10.98
CA GLY A 474 4.06 -18.35 11.19
C GLY A 474 3.28 -17.15 11.72
N SER A 475 4.02 -16.18 12.21
CA SER A 475 3.58 -14.88 12.72
C SER A 475 4.43 -13.75 12.14
N ILE A 476 4.01 -12.49 12.35
CA ILE A 476 4.77 -11.32 11.89
C ILE A 476 6.18 -11.28 12.52
N GLU A 477 6.36 -11.76 13.76
CA GLU A 477 7.69 -11.81 14.39
C GLU A 477 8.66 -12.71 13.59
N ASP A 478 8.20 -13.91 13.22
CA ASP A 478 9.05 -14.87 12.48
C ASP A 478 9.41 -14.33 11.10
N ALA A 479 8.47 -13.69 10.41
CA ALA A 479 8.70 -13.10 9.08
C ALA A 479 9.72 -11.95 9.13
N VAL A 480 9.67 -11.09 10.15
CA VAL A 480 10.70 -10.06 10.33
C VAL A 480 12.04 -10.72 10.64
N ARG A 481 12.10 -11.71 11.56
CA ARG A 481 13.35 -12.41 11.90
C ARG A 481 13.97 -13.10 10.68
N TYR A 482 13.15 -13.74 9.85
CA TYR A 482 13.58 -14.41 8.62
C TYR A 482 14.24 -13.43 7.66
N LEU A 483 13.59 -12.30 7.35
CA LEU A 483 14.17 -11.30 6.45
C LEU A 483 15.38 -10.59 7.07
N SER A 484 15.38 -10.30 8.38
CA SER A 484 16.55 -9.76 9.09
C SER A 484 17.77 -10.66 8.95
N LEU A 485 17.60 -11.97 9.14
CA LEU A 485 18.67 -12.95 9.03
C LEU A 485 19.24 -13.07 7.60
N TYR A 486 18.41 -12.93 6.55
CA TYR A 486 18.87 -13.00 5.15
C TYR A 486 19.26 -11.66 4.52
N ALA A 487 18.97 -10.53 5.18
CA ALA A 487 19.45 -9.21 4.77
C ALA A 487 20.94 -9.01 5.09
N VAL A 488 21.42 -9.55 6.23
CA VAL A 488 22.81 -9.41 6.68
C VAL A 488 23.77 -10.46 6.12
N ARG A 489 23.22 -11.52 5.51
CA ARG A 489 23.96 -12.66 4.92
C ARG A 489 24.41 -12.38 3.48
N ASP A 490 25.28 -13.23 2.98
CA ASP A 490 25.67 -13.19 1.56
C ASP A 490 24.42 -13.38 0.65
N PRO A 491 24.31 -12.67 -0.48
CA PRO A 491 23.21 -12.83 -1.41
C PRO A 491 22.93 -14.28 -1.84
N SER A 492 23.96 -15.13 -1.97
CA SER A 492 23.85 -16.53 -2.37
C SER A 492 23.29 -17.48 -1.30
N GLU A 493 23.21 -17.06 -0.02
CA GLU A 493 22.60 -17.86 1.05
C GLU A 493 21.07 -17.90 0.99
N TRP A 494 20.43 -17.00 0.25
CA TRP A 494 18.97 -16.93 0.16
C TRP A 494 18.40 -18.17 -0.58
N PRO A 495 17.54 -18.99 0.04
CA PRO A 495 17.21 -20.33 -0.44
C PRO A 495 16.19 -20.36 -1.60
N TYR A 496 15.95 -19.22 -2.26
CA TYR A 496 14.92 -19.05 -3.28
C TYR A 496 15.44 -18.30 -4.52
N PRO A 497 14.82 -18.45 -5.70
CA PRO A 497 15.21 -17.69 -6.89
C PRO A 497 15.02 -16.19 -6.67
N ASP A 498 16.10 -15.41 -6.75
CA ASP A 498 16.08 -13.97 -6.58
C ASP A 498 17.01 -13.31 -7.61
N SER A 499 16.46 -12.40 -8.42
CA SER A 499 17.18 -11.58 -9.39
C SER A 499 16.98 -10.08 -9.11
N GLY A 500 16.62 -9.73 -7.89
CA GLY A 500 16.37 -8.36 -7.45
C GLY A 500 17.54 -7.79 -6.65
N THR A 501 17.52 -6.48 -6.44
CA THR A 501 18.27 -5.87 -5.34
C THR A 501 17.57 -6.13 -4.02
N ARG A 502 18.35 -6.23 -2.95
CA ARG A 502 17.83 -6.18 -1.58
C ARG A 502 17.75 -4.71 -1.14
N ASN A 503 16.94 -4.47 -0.10
CA ASN A 503 16.86 -3.18 0.56
C ASN A 503 16.93 -3.45 2.06
N GLU A 504 18.14 -3.38 2.62
CA GLU A 504 18.39 -3.68 4.02
C GLU A 504 17.77 -2.60 4.93
N ARG A 505 17.59 -1.37 4.43
CA ARG A 505 16.95 -0.26 5.15
C ARG A 505 15.47 -0.53 5.41
N ASP A 506 14.74 -1.12 4.45
CA ASP A 506 13.37 -1.62 4.65
C ASP A 506 13.31 -2.66 5.77
N VAL A 507 14.29 -3.58 5.81
CA VAL A 507 14.33 -4.67 6.79
C VAL A 507 14.72 -4.15 8.18
N LEU A 508 15.67 -3.20 8.26
CA LEU A 508 16.01 -2.46 9.47
C LEU A 508 14.80 -1.69 10.04
N LYS A 509 14.05 -0.99 9.17
CA LYS A 509 12.81 -0.28 9.52
C LYS A 509 11.76 -1.24 10.10
N MET A 510 11.66 -2.46 9.58
CA MET A 510 10.79 -3.51 10.15
C MET A 510 11.35 -4.13 11.46
N ALA A 511 12.66 -4.30 11.58
CA ALA A 511 13.30 -4.83 12.79
C ALA A 511 13.15 -3.87 13.99
N ARG A 512 13.30 -2.55 13.79
CA ARG A 512 13.04 -1.55 14.83
C ARG A 512 11.55 -1.51 15.25
N ILE A 513 10.62 -1.63 14.30
CA ILE A 513 9.19 -1.83 14.61
C ILE A 513 8.99 -3.09 15.47
N ALA A 514 9.66 -4.19 15.14
CA ALA A 514 9.58 -5.43 15.90
C ALA A 514 10.20 -5.31 17.32
N ALA A 515 11.27 -4.54 17.51
CA ALA A 515 11.80 -4.22 18.83
C ALA A 515 10.75 -3.52 19.73
N LEU A 516 9.97 -2.57 19.19
CA LEU A 516 8.90 -1.89 19.91
C LEU A 516 7.69 -2.78 20.25
N VAL A 517 7.42 -3.80 19.43
CA VAL A 517 6.26 -4.72 19.59
C VAL A 517 6.59 -5.93 20.48
N TYR A 518 7.77 -6.53 20.31
CA TYR A 518 8.14 -7.81 20.92
C TYR A 518 9.22 -7.70 22.02
N GLY A 519 9.85 -6.53 22.19
CA GLY A 519 10.86 -6.22 23.23
C GLY A 519 12.27 -6.03 22.67
N LYS A 520 12.91 -4.88 22.97
CA LYS A 520 14.20 -4.42 22.44
C LYS A 520 15.33 -5.46 22.58
N ASP A 521 15.44 -6.06 23.75
CA ASP A 521 16.44 -7.06 24.15
C ASP A 521 16.49 -8.29 23.21
N LYS A 522 15.39 -8.58 22.49
CA LYS A 522 15.31 -9.71 21.52
C LYS A 522 15.71 -9.33 20.09
N TRP A 523 16.08 -8.08 19.87
CA TRP A 523 16.23 -7.47 18.54
C TRP A 523 17.49 -6.64 18.40
N GLU A 524 18.11 -6.21 19.50
CA GLU A 524 19.34 -5.41 19.56
C GLU A 524 20.44 -5.95 18.62
N GLU A 525 20.89 -7.19 18.80
CA GLU A 525 21.89 -7.84 17.92
C GLU A 525 21.48 -7.86 16.43
N LEU A 526 20.20 -8.11 16.12
CA LEU A 526 19.72 -8.10 14.73
C LEU A 526 19.71 -6.68 14.14
N ILE A 527 19.40 -5.68 14.95
CA ILE A 527 19.38 -4.26 14.55
C ILE A 527 20.82 -3.77 14.34
N GLU A 528 21.76 -4.07 15.25
CA GLU A 528 23.17 -3.72 15.10
C GLU A 528 23.79 -4.31 13.82
N ASN A 529 23.53 -5.59 13.54
CA ASN A 529 23.99 -6.24 12.30
C ASN A 529 23.32 -5.65 11.04
N LEU A 530 22.04 -5.25 11.11
CA LEU A 530 21.35 -4.58 10.00
C LEU A 530 21.84 -3.15 9.78
N GLU A 531 22.16 -2.41 10.83
CA GLU A 531 22.76 -1.06 10.77
C GLU A 531 24.14 -1.12 10.14
N ALA A 532 25.01 -2.05 10.59
CA ALA A 532 26.31 -2.29 9.99
C ALA A 532 26.22 -2.68 8.50
N LYS A 533 25.23 -3.50 8.11
CA LYS A 533 25.01 -3.89 6.71
C LYS A 533 24.48 -2.74 5.85
N VAL A 534 23.59 -1.91 6.39
CA VAL A 534 23.12 -0.68 5.73
C VAL A 534 24.27 0.31 5.50
N ASP A 535 25.20 0.41 6.46
CA ASP A 535 26.37 1.28 6.37
C ASP A 535 27.45 0.75 5.41
N GLU A 536 27.68 -0.56 5.36
CA GLU A 536 28.53 -1.21 4.35
C GLU A 536 27.99 -1.00 2.92
N ASN A 537 26.66 -1.04 2.75
CA ASN A 537 26.00 -0.87 1.46
C ASN A 537 25.82 0.62 1.05
N GLN A 538 26.34 1.60 1.80
CA GLN A 538 26.28 3.00 1.35
C GLN A 538 27.24 3.26 0.17
N PRO A 539 26.79 3.92 -0.92
CA PRO A 539 27.70 4.35 -1.97
C PRO A 539 28.76 5.32 -1.42
N GLY A 540 30.04 4.94 -1.51
CA GLY A 540 31.14 5.83 -1.13
C GLY A 540 31.19 7.09 -2.02
N GLU A 541 31.79 8.17 -1.50
CA GLU A 541 31.87 9.48 -2.19
C GLU A 541 32.82 9.52 -3.43
N GLY A 542 33.00 8.40 -4.14
CA GLY A 542 33.92 8.27 -5.27
C GLY A 542 33.44 7.32 -6.35
N GLU A 543 33.82 7.63 -7.60
CA GLU A 543 33.65 6.78 -8.80
C GLU A 543 32.19 6.53 -9.27
N GLY A 544 31.38 7.59 -9.26
CA GLY A 544 30.13 7.64 -10.03
C GLY A 544 30.39 7.63 -11.55
N GLY A 545 30.35 6.45 -12.18
CA GLY A 545 30.46 6.29 -13.63
C GLY A 545 29.18 6.68 -14.38
N GLU A 546 29.32 7.50 -15.43
CA GLU A 546 28.20 7.93 -16.27
C GLU A 546 27.59 6.75 -17.05
N GLY A 547 26.30 6.44 -16.81
CA GLY A 547 25.57 5.44 -17.61
C GLY A 547 24.31 4.81 -16.98
N ALA A 548 24.13 4.87 -15.66
CA ALA A 548 23.02 4.19 -14.98
C ALA A 548 21.84 5.13 -14.62
N THR A 549 20.94 5.39 -15.56
CA THR A 549 19.72 6.20 -15.33
C THR A 549 18.60 5.43 -14.64
N THR A 550 18.83 5.00 -13.39
CA THR A 550 17.81 4.39 -12.51
C THR A 550 17.67 5.16 -11.20
N THR A 551 17.18 6.39 -11.27
CA THR A 551 16.94 7.24 -10.10
C THR A 551 15.72 6.78 -9.29
N THR A 552 15.90 5.84 -8.37
CA THR A 552 15.01 5.68 -7.21
C THR A 552 15.39 6.74 -6.17
N ALA A 553 14.66 7.84 -6.12
CA ALA A 553 14.92 8.93 -5.16
C ALA A 553 14.46 8.58 -3.71
N ASP A 554 14.84 7.40 -3.22
CA ASP A 554 14.34 6.81 -1.98
C ASP A 554 15.35 5.81 -1.33
N ASP A 555 16.63 5.86 -1.72
CA ASP A 555 17.70 4.93 -1.30
C ASP A 555 18.13 5.10 0.18
N GLY A 556 17.27 5.66 1.03
CA GLY A 556 17.62 6.10 2.38
C GLY A 556 16.53 6.67 3.27
N ASP A 557 15.23 6.38 3.04
CA ASP A 557 14.12 6.96 3.82
C ASP A 557 14.30 6.83 5.38
N PRO A 558 14.55 7.94 6.10
CA PRO A 558 14.73 7.94 7.55
C PRO A 558 13.40 7.99 8.33
N ASN A 559 12.22 7.89 7.69
CA ASN A 559 10.91 7.86 8.37
C ASN A 559 10.70 6.66 9.33
N GLY A 560 11.72 5.85 9.64
CA GLY A 560 11.66 4.83 10.71
C GLY A 560 11.08 5.39 12.01
N PHE A 561 11.58 6.54 12.46
CA PHE A 561 11.04 7.27 13.63
C PHE A 561 9.55 7.61 13.52
N ILE A 562 9.06 7.93 12.32
CA ILE A 562 7.64 8.25 12.08
C ILE A 562 6.79 6.98 12.14
N CYS A 563 7.29 5.86 11.60
CA CYS A 563 6.66 4.55 11.75
C CYS A 563 6.64 4.08 13.20
N GLU A 564 7.71 4.31 13.96
CA GLU A 564 7.83 4.04 15.39
C GLU A 564 6.77 4.82 16.19
N LEU A 565 6.59 6.13 15.94
CA LEU A 565 5.47 6.90 16.51
C LEU A 565 4.09 6.36 16.09
N GLY A 566 3.95 5.86 14.85
CA GLY A 566 2.74 5.17 14.39
C GLY A 566 2.41 3.92 15.22
N VAL A 567 3.40 3.05 15.43
CA VAL A 567 3.30 1.83 16.26
C VAL A 567 3.05 2.18 17.74
N LEU A 568 3.77 3.14 18.29
CA LEU A 568 3.58 3.61 19.66
C LEU A 568 2.15 4.15 19.88
N SER A 569 1.57 4.81 18.89
CA SER A 569 0.19 5.31 18.92
C SER A 569 -0.88 4.29 18.50
N LYS A 570 -0.50 3.04 18.18
CA LYS A 570 -1.42 2.01 17.62
C LYS A 570 -2.20 2.50 16.39
N GLY A 571 -1.49 3.12 15.43
CA GLY A 571 -2.08 3.73 14.23
C GLY A 571 -2.90 5.01 14.47
N THR A 572 -3.16 5.39 15.73
CA THR A 572 -4.07 6.49 16.03
C THR A 572 -3.49 7.88 15.75
N LEU A 573 -2.17 8.02 15.54
CA LEU A 573 -1.54 9.16 14.86
C LEU A 573 -1.60 9.00 13.34
N TRP A 574 -0.78 8.10 12.78
CA TRP A 574 -0.60 7.88 11.34
C TRP A 574 0.01 6.49 11.09
N HIS A 575 0.10 6.12 9.81
CA HIS A 575 0.66 4.85 9.36
C HIS A 575 2.12 4.99 8.89
N CYS A 576 2.78 3.84 8.71
CA CYS A 576 4.17 3.77 8.28
C CYS A 576 4.27 3.93 6.76
N TYR A 577 4.47 5.17 6.29
CA TYR A 577 4.55 5.42 4.85
C TYR A 577 5.86 4.90 4.23
N LYS A 578 5.71 4.52 2.96
CA LYS A 578 6.73 4.22 1.95
C LYS A 578 6.04 4.38 0.59
#